data_AF-A0A5J5CMS6-F1
#
_entry.id   AF-A0A5J5CMS6-F1
#
_cell.length_a   1.000
_cell.length_b   1.000
_cell.length_c   1.000
_cell.angle_alpha   90.00
_cell.angle_beta   90.00
_cell.angle_gamma   90.00
#
_symmetry.space_group_name_H-M   'P 1'
#
loop_
_entity.id
_entity.type
_entity.pdbx_description
1 polymer ?
#
loop_
_entity_poly.entity_id
_entity_poly.type
_entity_poly.pdbx_seq_one_letter_code
_entity_poly.pdbx_strand_id
1 'polypeptide(L)'
;MPLKNFTSEGAELNKEINDGLVNKAQYILEDFKEIEMRCNDSLEEKVVQQFPVIQQELSTFQTLCGSYASKLQKALAKKLPSIREGKEDESSLDQLFEDRDKSPFSQEKLTKWLDRKEREINVISSFVKTIGGTKIVPNQTELDRVVLAPGVEHVLCFVFTSVERGDTDLDVMADYFKFPKLGSTNEDPWFYSNEVLTKMREKAKAFNLIAQAQKNNSRFRCVIATIANKKYTGATIYHYKNGNLDTEDFTKLQLPPLKTITDKKDLIL
;
A
#
# COMPACT_ATOMS: atom_id res chain seq x y z
N MET A 1 21.18 24.10 43.44
CA MET A 1 22.57 24.63 43.42
C MET A 1 23.38 23.82 42.40
N PRO A 2 24.16 24.47 41.51
CA PRO A 2 24.99 23.79 40.52
C PRO A 2 26.05 22.88 41.15
N LEU A 3 26.37 21.75 40.52
CA LEU A 3 27.38 20.77 40.98
C LEU A 3 28.79 21.37 41.15
N LYS A 4 29.12 22.41 40.37
CA LYS A 4 30.39 23.13 40.50
C LYS A 4 30.59 23.79 41.86
N ASN A 5 29.50 24.07 42.57
CA ASN A 5 29.57 24.65 43.91
C ASN A 5 29.99 23.64 44.98
N PHE A 6 30.11 22.35 44.60
CA PHE A 6 30.43 21.26 45.53
C PHE A 6 31.69 20.46 45.13
N THR A 7 32.08 20.47 43.85
CA THR A 7 33.28 19.76 43.36
C THR A 7 33.92 20.51 42.19
N SER A 8 35.26 20.57 42.10
CA SER A 8 35.94 21.24 40.97
C SER A 8 35.82 20.48 39.64
N GLU A 9 35.32 19.24 39.68
CA GLU A 9 35.01 18.38 38.52
C GLU A 9 33.51 18.40 38.17
N GLY A 10 32.69 19.18 38.87
CA GLY A 10 31.25 19.22 38.66
C GLY A 10 30.90 19.79 37.29
N ALA A 11 30.16 19.02 36.47
CA ALA A 11 29.71 19.44 35.15
C ALA A 11 28.89 20.75 35.22
N GLU A 12 29.29 21.76 34.45
CA GLU A 12 28.53 23.00 34.30
C GLU A 12 27.43 22.83 33.24
N LEU A 13 26.17 23.04 33.62
CA LEU A 13 25.10 23.35 32.68
C LEU A 13 25.24 24.82 32.31
N ASN A 14 25.85 25.11 31.16
CA ASN A 14 26.23 26.47 30.77
C ASN A 14 25.11 27.20 30.02
N LYS A 15 24.18 26.46 29.39
CA LYS A 15 23.02 27.03 28.67
C LYS A 15 21.77 26.18 28.83
N GLU A 16 20.65 26.83 29.16
CA GLU A 16 19.31 26.26 28.98
C GLU A 16 18.93 26.27 27.49
N ILE A 17 18.13 25.30 27.07
CA ILE A 17 17.65 25.23 25.68
C ILE A 17 16.30 25.94 25.59
N ASN A 18 16.09 26.73 24.55
CA ASN A 18 14.84 27.42 24.27
C ASN A 18 13.65 26.44 24.28
N ASP A 19 12.64 26.72 25.11
CA ASP A 19 11.43 25.91 25.24
C ASP A 19 10.70 25.70 23.90
N GLY A 20 10.73 26.68 23.00
CA GLY A 20 10.18 26.56 21.65
C GLY A 20 10.86 25.46 20.82
N LEU A 21 12.18 25.30 20.95
CA LEU A 21 12.93 24.23 20.28
C LEU A 21 12.65 22.87 20.92
N VAL A 22 12.50 22.82 22.24
CA VAL A 22 12.11 21.60 22.96
C VAL A 22 10.73 21.15 22.48
N ASN A 23 9.76 22.06 22.44
CA ASN A 23 8.40 21.78 21.96
C ASN A 23 8.39 21.34 20.50
N LYS A 24 9.21 21.96 19.64
CA LYS A 24 9.33 21.57 18.22
C LYS A 24 9.94 20.18 18.05
N ALA A 25 10.96 19.84 18.84
CA ALA A 25 11.55 18.50 18.86
C ALA A 25 10.50 17.45 19.28
N GLN A 26 9.74 17.74 20.34
CA GLN A 26 8.67 16.85 20.82
C GLN A 26 7.59 16.67 19.76
N TYR A 27 7.09 17.75 19.17
CA TYR A 27 6.09 17.71 18.10
C TYR A 27 6.52 16.82 16.95
N ILE A 28 7.75 16.96 16.45
CA ILE A 28 8.25 16.15 15.34
C ILE A 28 8.35 14.67 15.72
N LEU A 29 8.77 14.36 16.96
CA LEU A 29 8.84 12.97 17.42
C LEU A 29 7.46 12.34 17.61
N GLU A 30 6.46 13.12 18.03
CA GLU A 30 5.07 12.68 18.13
C GLU A 30 4.44 12.46 16.74
N ASP A 31 4.73 13.33 15.78
CA ASP A 31 4.29 13.18 14.39
C ASP A 31 4.76 11.86 13.77
N PHE A 32 6.03 11.45 14.00
CA PHE A 32 6.50 10.15 13.54
C PHE A 32 5.76 8.97 14.18
N LYS A 33 5.37 9.09 15.45
CA LYS A 33 4.57 8.04 16.12
C LYS A 33 3.16 7.97 15.54
N GLU A 34 2.56 9.12 15.21
CA GLU A 34 1.24 9.17 14.56
C GLU A 34 1.29 8.50 13.18
N ILE A 35 2.28 8.84 12.35
CA ILE A 35 2.52 8.22 11.05
C ILE A 35 2.73 6.71 11.18
N GLU A 36 3.49 6.27 12.19
CA GLU A 36 3.72 4.84 12.45
C GLU A 36 2.43 4.11 12.85
N MET A 37 1.65 4.67 13.78
CA MET A 37 0.36 4.09 14.21
C MET A 37 -0.61 3.98 13.03
N ARG A 38 -0.74 5.04 12.24
CA ARG A 38 -1.64 5.09 11.08
C ARG A 38 -1.24 4.07 9.99
N CYS A 39 0.07 3.88 9.77
CA CYS A 39 0.57 2.85 8.88
C CYS A 39 0.29 1.43 9.41
N ASN A 40 0.45 1.20 10.71
CA ASN A 40 0.13 -0.07 11.37
C ASN A 40 -1.36 -0.41 11.26
N ASP A 41 -2.25 0.55 11.50
CA ASP A 41 -3.70 0.36 11.35
C ASP A 41 -4.05 -0.10 9.92
N SER A 42 -3.40 0.49 8.90
CA SER A 42 -3.56 0.07 7.51
C SER A 42 -3.01 -1.33 7.25
N LEU A 43 -1.86 -1.69 7.85
CA LEU A 43 -1.28 -3.03 7.72
C LEU A 43 -2.17 -4.11 8.38
N GLU A 44 -2.87 -3.79 9.46
CA GLU A 44 -3.77 -4.70 10.15
C GLU A 44 -5.10 -4.94 9.42
N GLU A 45 -5.42 -4.15 8.38
CA GLU A 45 -6.61 -4.38 7.58
C GLU A 45 -6.60 -5.76 6.93
N LYS A 46 -7.69 -6.51 7.13
CA LYS A 46 -7.85 -7.87 6.58
C LYS A 46 -7.65 -7.93 5.06
N VAL A 47 -8.07 -6.88 4.34
CA VAL A 47 -7.87 -6.82 2.89
C VAL A 47 -6.37 -6.72 2.57
N VAL A 48 -5.60 -5.89 3.28
CA VAL A 48 -4.18 -5.67 3.00
C VAL A 48 -3.38 -6.96 3.20
N GLN A 49 -3.74 -7.77 4.19
CA GLN A 49 -3.16 -9.10 4.44
C GLN A 49 -3.35 -10.08 3.28
N GLN A 50 -4.27 -9.83 2.35
CA GLN A 50 -4.52 -10.67 1.17
C GLN A 50 -3.89 -10.11 -0.11
N PHE A 51 -3.29 -8.92 -0.06
CA PHE A 51 -2.69 -8.22 -1.20
C PHE A 51 -1.20 -7.93 -0.91
N PRO A 52 -0.29 -8.87 -1.22
CA PRO A 52 1.13 -8.74 -0.87
C PRO A 52 1.82 -7.49 -1.40
N VAL A 53 1.38 -6.99 -2.56
CA VAL A 53 1.90 -5.76 -3.16
C VAL A 53 1.69 -4.56 -2.25
N ILE A 54 0.47 -4.38 -1.74
CA ILE A 54 0.12 -3.28 -0.84
C ILE A 54 0.83 -3.43 0.50
N GLN A 55 0.88 -4.65 1.03
CA GLN A 55 1.60 -4.95 2.27
C GLN A 55 3.09 -4.60 2.15
N GLN A 56 3.72 -4.92 1.01
CA GLN A 56 5.12 -4.59 0.77
C GLN A 56 5.34 -3.08 0.77
N GLU A 57 4.49 -2.30 0.10
CA GLU A 57 4.60 -0.85 0.04
C GLU A 57 4.45 -0.20 1.41
N LEU A 58 3.44 -0.59 2.19
CA LEU A 58 3.25 -0.12 3.58
C LEU A 58 4.44 -0.50 4.48
N SER A 59 4.95 -1.73 4.37
CA SER A 59 6.10 -2.19 5.16
C SER A 59 7.38 -1.42 4.80
N THR A 60 7.57 -1.11 3.51
CA THR A 60 8.68 -0.26 3.03
C THR A 60 8.55 1.15 3.58
N PHE A 61 7.35 1.76 3.49
CA PHE A 61 7.08 3.07 4.06
C PHE A 61 7.40 3.12 5.57
N GLN A 62 6.90 2.16 6.34
CA GLN A 62 7.16 2.04 7.77
C GLN A 62 8.65 1.93 8.08
N THR A 63 9.37 1.08 7.34
CA THR A 63 10.82 0.89 7.51
C THR A 63 11.60 2.18 7.26
N LEU A 64 11.24 2.93 6.21
CA LEU A 64 11.88 4.19 5.85
C LEU A 64 11.58 5.28 6.89
N CYS A 65 10.33 5.37 7.36
CA CYS A 65 9.93 6.29 8.43
C CYS A 65 10.68 5.99 9.74
N GLY A 66 10.74 4.72 10.15
CA GLY A 66 11.48 4.29 11.34
C GLY A 66 12.99 4.57 11.23
N SER A 67 13.56 4.41 10.04
CA SER A 67 14.96 4.76 9.76
C SER A 67 15.20 6.26 9.91
N TYR A 68 14.29 7.09 9.42
CA TYR A 68 14.37 8.54 9.59
C TYR A 68 14.17 8.99 11.04
N ALA A 69 13.15 8.47 11.72
CA ALA A 69 12.91 8.75 13.13
C ALA A 69 14.15 8.41 13.98
N SER A 70 14.78 7.26 13.72
CA SER A 70 16.03 6.85 14.37
C SER A 70 17.19 7.80 14.07
N LYS A 71 17.33 8.27 12.82
CA LYS A 71 18.34 9.27 12.43
C LYS A 71 18.13 10.58 13.19
N LEU A 72 16.89 11.06 13.26
CA LEU A 72 16.52 12.27 13.97
C LEU A 72 16.82 12.15 15.48
N GLN A 73 16.40 11.06 16.12
CA GLN A 73 16.66 10.81 17.54
C GLN A 73 18.17 10.78 17.85
N LYS A 74 18.98 10.13 17.00
CA LYS A 74 20.45 10.13 17.15
C LYS A 74 21.04 11.54 17.02
N ALA A 75 20.53 12.34 16.08
CA ALA A 75 20.97 13.73 15.90
C ALA A 75 20.62 14.58 17.14
N LEU A 76 19.40 14.47 17.67
CA LEU A 76 18.98 15.14 18.89
C LEU A 76 19.83 14.71 20.10
N ALA A 77 20.04 13.41 20.27
CA ALA A 77 20.85 12.87 21.37
C ALA A 77 22.30 13.38 21.35
N LYS A 78 22.84 13.73 20.18
CA LYS A 78 24.17 14.32 20.04
C LYS A 78 24.17 15.83 20.24
N LYS A 79 23.20 16.55 19.65
CA LYS A 79 23.15 18.02 19.66
C LYS A 79 22.74 18.60 21.01
N LEU A 80 21.76 17.99 21.68
CA LEU A 80 21.23 18.53 22.94
C LEU A 80 22.32 18.65 24.04
N PRO A 81 23.18 17.65 24.31
CA PRO A 81 24.28 17.82 25.24
C PRO A 81 25.32 18.84 24.78
N SER A 82 25.67 18.83 23.49
CA SER A 82 26.65 19.75 22.89
C SER A 82 26.24 21.22 23.07
N ILE A 83 24.95 21.54 22.91
CA ILE A 83 24.39 22.87 23.13
C ILE A 83 24.44 23.27 24.60
N ARG A 84 24.08 22.36 25.51
CA ARG A 84 24.13 22.60 26.96
C ARG A 84 25.55 22.87 27.48
N GLU A 85 26.54 22.23 26.86
CA GLU A 85 27.97 22.46 27.12
C GLU A 85 28.50 23.75 26.45
N GLY A 86 27.70 24.41 25.62
CA GLY A 86 28.08 25.60 24.86
C GLY A 86 28.99 25.34 23.67
N LYS A 87 29.15 24.07 23.24
CA LYS A 87 29.99 23.66 22.10
C LYS A 87 29.30 23.83 20.74
N GLU A 88 27.98 23.91 20.74
CA GLU A 88 27.16 24.06 19.54
C GLU A 88 26.04 25.07 19.81
N ASP A 89 25.59 25.76 18.76
CA ASP A 89 24.53 26.75 18.85
C ASP A 89 23.13 26.13 18.66
N GLU A 90 22.11 26.76 19.23
CA GLU A 90 20.71 26.33 19.11
C GLU A 90 20.22 26.32 17.65
N SER A 91 20.73 27.21 16.79
CA SER A 91 20.43 27.23 15.35
C SER A 91 20.71 25.89 14.66
N SER A 92 21.58 25.07 15.25
CA SER A 92 21.87 23.73 14.75
C SER A 92 20.70 22.74 14.91
N LEU A 93 19.75 23.00 15.83
CA LEU A 93 18.48 22.29 15.96
C LEU A 93 17.47 22.81 14.94
N ASP A 94 17.40 24.12 14.72
CA ASP A 94 16.55 24.70 13.69
C ASP A 94 16.90 24.14 12.31
N GLN A 95 18.19 24.10 11.97
CA GLN A 95 18.65 23.50 10.72
C GLN A 95 18.24 22.03 10.61
N LEU A 96 18.33 21.25 11.70
CA LEU A 96 17.92 19.84 11.71
C LEU A 96 16.42 19.69 11.39
N PHE A 97 15.58 20.58 11.93
CA PHE A 97 14.15 20.56 11.66
C PHE A 97 13.81 21.06 10.26
N GLU A 98 14.49 22.09 9.77
CA GLU A 98 14.34 22.55 8.38
C GLU A 98 14.77 21.49 7.36
N ASP A 99 15.87 20.77 7.65
CA ASP A 99 16.35 19.67 6.80
C ASP A 99 15.29 18.58 6.69
N ARG A 100 14.54 18.32 7.76
CA ARG A 100 13.38 17.43 7.73
C ARG A 100 12.29 17.97 6.81
N ASP A 101 11.88 19.21 6.99
CA ASP A 101 10.77 19.78 6.23
C ASP A 101 11.07 19.86 4.72
N LYS A 102 12.35 20.03 4.36
CA LYS A 102 12.83 19.97 2.97
C LYS A 102 12.97 18.54 2.43
N SER A 103 13.16 17.55 3.31
CA SER A 103 13.35 16.15 2.93
C SER A 103 12.06 15.47 2.43
N PRO A 104 12.14 14.23 1.93
CA PRO A 104 10.95 13.40 1.65
C PRO A 104 10.13 13.05 2.91
N PHE A 105 10.68 13.26 4.11
CA PHE A 105 10.09 12.89 5.40
C PHE A 105 9.45 14.09 6.12
N SER A 106 9.07 15.13 5.38
CA SER A 106 8.23 16.18 5.94
C SER A 106 6.85 15.64 6.27
N GLN A 107 6.22 16.19 7.30
CA GLN A 107 4.89 15.77 7.75
C GLN A 107 3.88 15.75 6.59
N GLU A 108 3.83 16.82 5.81
CA GLU A 108 2.93 16.95 4.67
C GLU A 108 3.10 15.80 3.66
N LYS A 109 4.35 15.44 3.32
CA LYS A 109 4.63 14.37 2.35
C LYS A 109 4.26 13.00 2.89
N LEU A 110 4.56 12.73 4.17
CA LEU A 110 4.20 11.47 4.82
C LEU A 110 2.68 11.30 4.92
N THR A 111 1.98 12.33 5.39
CA THR A 111 0.51 12.35 5.48
C THR A 111 -0.13 12.17 4.11
N LYS A 112 0.33 12.91 3.10
CA LYS A 112 -0.19 12.80 1.73
C LYS A 112 0.04 11.42 1.12
N TRP A 113 1.15 10.77 1.44
CA TRP A 113 1.41 9.40 1.00
C TRP A 113 0.38 8.44 1.62
N LEU A 114 0.19 8.49 2.94
CA LEU A 114 -0.80 7.67 3.64
C LEU A 114 -2.23 7.94 3.15
N ASP A 115 -2.63 9.19 2.98
CA ASP A 115 -3.97 9.55 2.46
C ASP A 115 -4.26 8.87 1.11
N ARG A 116 -3.27 8.87 0.21
CA ARG A 116 -3.40 8.22 -1.11
C ARG A 116 -3.47 6.71 -0.98
N LYS A 117 -2.61 6.11 -0.15
CA LYS A 117 -2.55 4.65 0.03
C LYS A 117 -3.82 4.12 0.70
N GLU A 118 -4.31 4.80 1.73
CA GLU A 118 -5.59 4.49 2.38
C GLU A 118 -6.77 4.65 1.42
N ARG A 119 -6.74 5.66 0.54
CA ARG A 119 -7.77 5.79 -0.51
C ARG A 119 -7.79 4.59 -1.43
N GLU A 120 -6.62 4.14 -1.89
CA GLU A 120 -6.49 2.95 -2.73
C GLU A 120 -7.02 1.69 -2.01
N ILE A 121 -6.60 1.48 -0.76
CA ILE A 121 -7.05 0.36 0.09
C ILE A 121 -8.58 0.39 0.24
N ASN A 122 -9.16 1.55 0.52
CA ASN A 122 -10.61 1.71 0.66
C ASN A 122 -11.38 1.36 -0.62
N VAL A 123 -10.85 1.75 -1.78
CA VAL A 123 -11.43 1.38 -3.08
C VAL A 123 -11.39 -0.14 -3.28
N ILE A 124 -10.23 -0.76 -3.08
CA ILE A 124 -10.07 -2.22 -3.22
C ILE A 124 -10.98 -2.97 -2.24
N SER A 125 -10.98 -2.56 -0.97
CA SER A 125 -11.87 -3.06 0.08
C SER A 125 -13.34 -3.04 -0.33
N SER A 126 -13.80 -1.93 -0.92
CA SER A 126 -15.19 -1.79 -1.38
C SER A 126 -15.54 -2.81 -2.47
N PHE A 127 -14.63 -3.04 -3.43
CA PHE A 127 -14.83 -4.02 -4.49
C PHE A 127 -14.78 -5.46 -3.98
N VAL A 128 -13.82 -5.80 -3.11
CA VAL A 128 -13.73 -7.11 -2.48
C VAL A 128 -15.00 -7.42 -1.69
N LYS A 129 -15.50 -6.46 -0.90
CA LYS A 129 -16.77 -6.58 -0.17
C LYS A 129 -17.97 -6.77 -1.11
N THR A 130 -18.00 -6.03 -2.23
CA THR A 130 -19.07 -6.14 -3.24
C THR A 130 -19.08 -7.51 -3.92
N ILE A 131 -17.90 -8.07 -4.20
CA ILE A 131 -17.79 -9.36 -4.88
C ILE A 131 -18.14 -10.51 -3.94
N GLY A 132 -17.76 -10.44 -2.65
CA GLY A 132 -18.26 -11.29 -1.58
C GLY A 132 -18.00 -12.80 -1.73
N GLY A 133 -17.38 -13.44 -0.72
CA GLY A 133 -17.25 -14.91 -0.68
C GLY A 133 -16.38 -15.53 -1.79
N THR A 134 -15.70 -14.70 -2.58
CA THR A 134 -14.75 -15.14 -3.62
C THR A 134 -13.34 -15.20 -3.04
N LYS A 135 -12.60 -16.28 -3.33
CA LYS A 135 -11.21 -16.44 -2.88
C LYS A 135 -10.31 -15.41 -3.54
N ILE A 136 -9.51 -14.69 -2.75
CA ILE A 136 -8.39 -13.87 -3.26
C ILE A 136 -7.16 -14.78 -3.38
N VAL A 137 -6.52 -14.77 -4.54
CA VAL A 137 -5.26 -15.47 -4.80
C VAL A 137 -4.11 -14.44 -4.81
N PRO A 138 -3.15 -14.54 -3.87
CA PRO A 138 -2.16 -13.48 -3.64
C PRO A 138 -1.03 -13.43 -4.68
N ASN A 139 -0.85 -14.47 -5.49
CA ASN A 139 0.24 -14.56 -6.46
C ASN A 139 -0.09 -15.53 -7.60
N GLN A 140 0.77 -15.56 -8.62
CA GLN A 140 0.62 -16.41 -9.81
C GLN A 140 0.56 -17.90 -9.46
N THR A 141 1.37 -18.38 -8.51
CA THR A 141 1.37 -19.79 -8.11
C THR A 141 0.02 -20.23 -7.53
N GLU A 142 -0.61 -19.39 -6.70
CA GLU A 142 -1.95 -19.66 -6.16
C GLU A 142 -3.04 -19.59 -7.24
N LEU A 143 -2.87 -18.71 -8.24
CA LEU A 143 -3.75 -18.65 -9.39
C LEU A 143 -3.63 -19.91 -10.25
N ASP A 144 -2.41 -20.35 -10.57
CA ASP A 144 -2.12 -21.55 -11.35
C ASP A 144 -2.73 -22.80 -10.68
N ARG A 145 -2.63 -22.90 -9.34
CA ARG A 145 -3.26 -23.99 -8.58
C ARG A 145 -4.78 -24.08 -8.78
N VAL A 146 -5.46 -22.94 -8.96
CA VAL A 146 -6.91 -22.90 -9.22
C VAL A 146 -7.21 -23.17 -10.69
N VAL A 147 -6.45 -22.54 -11.59
CA VAL A 147 -6.64 -22.61 -13.04
C VAL A 147 -6.34 -24.00 -13.60
N LEU A 148 -5.33 -24.68 -13.06
CA LEU A 148 -4.89 -26.01 -13.49
C LEU A 148 -5.48 -27.16 -12.65
N ALA A 149 -6.43 -26.85 -11.76
CA ALA A 149 -7.03 -27.85 -10.87
C ALA A 149 -7.78 -28.94 -11.69
N PRO A 150 -7.59 -30.24 -11.38
CA PRO A 150 -8.31 -31.30 -12.06
C PRO A 150 -9.83 -31.13 -11.97
N GLY A 151 -10.50 -31.25 -13.12
CA GLY A 151 -11.96 -31.13 -13.21
C GLY A 151 -12.51 -29.70 -13.22
N VAL A 152 -11.66 -28.68 -13.09
CA VAL A 152 -12.03 -27.28 -13.34
C VAL A 152 -11.90 -26.99 -14.83
N GLU A 153 -13.03 -26.67 -15.48
CA GLU A 153 -13.11 -26.34 -16.90
C GLU A 153 -13.08 -24.81 -17.12
N HIS A 154 -13.58 -24.03 -16.16
CA HIS A 154 -13.69 -22.59 -16.26
C HIS A 154 -13.27 -21.88 -14.98
N VAL A 155 -12.45 -20.83 -15.12
CA VAL A 155 -12.14 -19.90 -14.04
C VAL A 155 -12.39 -18.47 -14.49
N LEU A 156 -13.24 -17.74 -13.75
CA LEU A 156 -13.30 -16.30 -13.85
C LEU A 156 -12.44 -15.67 -12.76
N CYS A 157 -11.56 -14.78 -13.16
CA CYS A 157 -10.70 -14.04 -12.25
C CYS A 157 -11.02 -12.56 -12.34
N PHE A 158 -11.53 -11.95 -11.26
CA PHE A 158 -11.60 -10.50 -11.17
C PHE A 158 -10.20 -9.98 -10.88
N VAL A 159 -9.59 -9.33 -11.87
CA VAL A 159 -8.19 -8.90 -11.81
C VAL A 159 -8.14 -7.40 -11.55
N PHE A 160 -7.54 -7.01 -10.43
CA PHE A 160 -7.08 -5.63 -10.24
C PHE A 160 -5.80 -5.44 -11.07
N THR A 161 -5.91 -4.68 -12.15
CA THR A 161 -4.86 -4.51 -13.15
C THR A 161 -3.95 -3.33 -12.88
N SER A 162 -4.42 -2.35 -12.12
CA SER A 162 -3.66 -1.15 -11.72
C SER A 162 -3.13 -1.21 -10.29
N VAL A 163 -3.31 -2.33 -9.59
CA VAL A 163 -2.61 -2.60 -8.31
C VAL A 163 -1.31 -3.30 -8.66
N GLU A 164 -0.26 -2.51 -8.85
CA GLU A 164 1.06 -2.99 -9.23
C GLU A 164 2.12 -2.58 -8.22
N ARG A 165 3.25 -3.30 -8.22
CA ARG A 165 4.36 -2.99 -7.33
C ARG A 165 5.06 -1.73 -7.82
N GLY A 166 5.13 -0.73 -6.95
CA GLY A 166 5.96 0.43 -7.16
C GLY A 166 5.28 1.73 -6.78
N ASP A 167 6.05 2.64 -6.19
CA ASP A 167 5.56 3.95 -5.77
C ASP A 167 6.71 4.97 -5.86
N THR A 168 6.48 6.03 -6.63
CA THR A 168 7.48 7.07 -6.90
C THR A 168 7.93 7.80 -5.63
N ASP A 169 7.02 8.04 -4.67
CA ASP A 169 7.39 8.70 -3.41
C ASP A 169 8.21 7.77 -2.51
N LEU A 170 7.87 6.47 -2.48
CA LEU A 170 8.69 5.47 -1.78
C LEU A 170 10.09 5.35 -2.38
N ASP A 171 10.22 5.40 -3.71
CA ASP A 171 11.53 5.38 -4.37
C ASP A 171 12.38 6.61 -4.01
N VAL A 172 11.76 7.79 -3.90
CA VAL A 172 12.43 9.03 -3.44
C VAL A 172 12.87 8.92 -1.98
N MET A 173 12.02 8.35 -1.11
CA MET A 173 12.39 8.07 0.29
C MET A 173 13.51 7.03 0.38
N ALA A 174 13.48 5.99 -0.47
CA ALA A 174 14.49 4.95 -0.52
C ALA A 174 15.84 5.53 -0.96
N ASP A 175 15.87 6.40 -1.98
CA ASP A 175 17.07 7.10 -2.43
C ASP A 175 17.75 7.89 -1.31
N TYR A 176 16.96 8.55 -0.45
CA TYR A 176 17.48 9.31 0.69
C TYR A 176 18.35 8.46 1.62
N PHE A 177 18.04 7.17 1.77
CA PHE A 177 18.78 6.22 2.59
C PHE A 177 19.59 5.18 1.79
N LYS A 178 19.62 5.28 0.44
CA LYS A 178 20.18 4.26 -0.45
C LYS A 178 19.57 2.86 -0.23
N PHE A 179 18.29 2.81 0.11
CA PHE A 179 17.53 1.57 0.20
C PHE A 179 17.19 1.03 -1.20
N PRO A 180 16.96 -0.30 -1.35
CA PRO A 180 16.43 -0.86 -2.57
C PRO A 180 15.08 -0.24 -2.93
N LYS A 181 14.95 0.16 -4.20
CA LYS A 181 13.72 0.72 -4.77
C LYS A 181 12.68 -0.34 -5.08
N LEU A 182 11.41 0.03 -5.00
CA LEU A 182 10.32 -0.81 -5.48
C LEU A 182 10.10 -0.62 -6.98
N GLY A 183 10.52 0.52 -7.51
CA GLY A 183 10.25 0.94 -8.89
C GLY A 183 9.15 2.00 -8.89
N SER A 184 9.25 2.94 -9.83
CA SER A 184 8.34 4.06 -9.91
C SER A 184 7.23 3.76 -10.90
N THR A 185 6.01 4.17 -10.56
CA THR A 185 4.83 4.05 -11.41
C THR A 185 4.51 5.44 -11.97
N ASN A 186 4.51 5.57 -13.30
CA ASN A 186 4.21 6.83 -13.98
C ASN A 186 2.70 6.99 -14.26
N GLU A 187 1.85 6.22 -13.59
CA GLU A 187 0.42 6.20 -13.87
C GLU A 187 -0.33 7.18 -12.97
N ASP A 188 -1.31 7.86 -13.58
CA ASP A 188 -2.27 8.64 -12.82
C ASP A 188 -2.99 7.72 -11.82
N PRO A 189 -3.21 8.17 -10.56
CA PRO A 189 -3.76 7.28 -9.54
C PRO A 189 -5.22 6.91 -9.88
N TRP A 190 -5.39 5.69 -10.40
CA TRP A 190 -6.63 5.16 -10.95
C TRP A 190 -7.82 5.24 -9.96
N PHE A 191 -7.54 5.16 -8.66
CA PHE A 191 -8.50 5.19 -7.56
C PHE A 191 -9.12 6.58 -7.27
N TYR A 192 -8.69 7.63 -7.98
CA TYR A 192 -9.38 8.93 -8.02
C TYR A 192 -10.26 9.12 -9.26
N SER A 193 -10.16 8.25 -10.28
CA SER A 193 -10.93 8.40 -11.51
C SER A 193 -12.35 7.82 -11.36
N ASN A 194 -13.35 8.70 -11.30
CA ASN A 194 -14.77 8.30 -11.23
C ASN A 194 -15.20 7.44 -12.43
N GLU A 195 -14.63 7.68 -13.61
CA GLU A 195 -14.90 6.88 -14.81
C GLU A 195 -14.39 5.45 -14.64
N VAL A 196 -13.14 5.28 -14.18
CA VAL A 196 -12.53 3.98 -13.90
C VAL A 196 -13.35 3.23 -12.84
N LEU A 197 -13.67 3.90 -11.73
CA LEU A 197 -14.45 3.30 -10.64
C LEU A 197 -15.86 2.88 -11.08
N THR A 198 -16.48 3.61 -12.01
CA THR A 198 -17.81 3.27 -12.55
C THR A 198 -17.73 2.00 -13.40
N LYS A 199 -16.77 1.92 -14.33
CA LYS A 199 -16.52 0.73 -15.16
C LYS A 199 -16.19 -0.50 -14.30
N MET A 200 -15.34 -0.34 -13.29
CA MET A 200 -15.02 -1.41 -12.35
C MET A 200 -16.27 -1.89 -11.58
N ARG A 201 -17.19 -1.00 -11.21
CA ARG A 201 -18.44 -1.34 -10.51
C ARG A 201 -19.39 -2.15 -11.37
N GLU A 202 -19.49 -1.83 -12.66
CA GLU A 202 -20.26 -2.63 -13.61
C GLU A 202 -19.69 -4.04 -13.73
N LYS A 203 -18.36 -4.16 -13.90
CA LYS A 203 -17.67 -5.46 -13.97
C LYS A 203 -17.81 -6.26 -12.67
N ALA A 204 -17.63 -5.64 -11.50
CA ALA A 204 -17.75 -6.31 -10.22
C ALA A 204 -19.16 -6.86 -9.98
N LYS A 205 -20.20 -6.10 -10.38
CA LYS A 205 -21.60 -6.57 -10.32
C LYS A 205 -21.82 -7.76 -11.25
N ALA A 206 -21.37 -7.67 -12.50
CA ALA A 206 -21.49 -8.77 -13.46
C ALA A 206 -20.75 -10.03 -12.97
N PHE A 207 -19.53 -9.87 -12.46
CA PHE A 207 -18.74 -10.94 -11.88
C PHE A 207 -19.47 -11.61 -10.70
N ASN A 208 -19.99 -10.83 -9.75
CA ASN A 208 -20.70 -11.37 -8.59
C ASN A 208 -21.96 -12.14 -9.00
N LEU A 209 -22.74 -11.64 -9.97
CA LEU A 209 -23.90 -12.37 -10.49
C LEU A 209 -23.52 -13.75 -11.04
N ILE A 210 -22.44 -13.83 -11.82
CA ILE A 210 -21.95 -15.10 -12.36
C ILE A 210 -21.42 -16.00 -11.23
N ALA A 211 -20.65 -15.44 -10.29
CA ALA A 211 -20.11 -16.19 -9.16
C ALA A 211 -21.24 -16.83 -8.31
N GLN A 212 -22.35 -16.11 -8.10
CA GLN A 212 -23.51 -16.62 -7.39
C GLN A 212 -24.25 -17.71 -8.16
N ALA A 213 -24.42 -17.55 -9.48
CA ALA A 213 -25.04 -18.55 -10.35
C ALA A 213 -24.22 -19.85 -10.37
N GLN A 214 -22.89 -19.74 -10.43
CA GLN A 214 -21.96 -20.87 -10.56
C GLN A 214 -21.48 -21.47 -9.24
N LYS A 215 -21.96 -20.99 -8.08
CA LYS A 215 -21.43 -21.38 -6.76
C LYS A 215 -21.40 -22.90 -6.49
N ASN A 216 -22.34 -23.64 -7.07
CA ASN A 216 -22.47 -25.09 -6.90
C ASN A 216 -21.88 -25.91 -8.07
N ASN A 217 -21.35 -25.24 -9.09
CA ASN A 217 -20.74 -25.89 -10.24
C ASN A 217 -19.29 -26.25 -9.91
N SER A 218 -18.99 -27.53 -9.72
CA SER A 218 -17.64 -27.99 -9.38
C SER A 218 -16.60 -27.73 -10.48
N ARG A 219 -17.05 -27.56 -11.73
CA ARG A 219 -16.19 -27.27 -12.88
C ARG A 219 -15.88 -25.79 -13.06
N PHE A 220 -16.51 -24.93 -12.25
CA PHE A 220 -16.39 -23.48 -12.34
C PHE A 220 -15.79 -22.92 -11.05
N ARG A 221 -14.86 -21.97 -11.20
CA ARG A 221 -14.27 -21.24 -10.07
C ARG A 221 -14.26 -19.75 -10.33
N CYS A 222 -14.48 -18.99 -9.27
CA CYS A 222 -14.29 -17.55 -9.24
C CYS A 222 -13.16 -17.21 -8.27
N VAL A 223 -12.26 -16.34 -8.69
CA VAL A 223 -11.18 -15.82 -7.85
C VAL A 223 -10.97 -14.32 -8.06
N ILE A 224 -10.27 -13.68 -7.14
CA ILE A 224 -9.79 -12.30 -7.25
C ILE A 224 -8.26 -12.34 -7.24
N ALA A 225 -7.60 -11.56 -8.10
CA ALA A 225 -6.14 -11.49 -8.15
C ALA A 225 -5.65 -10.07 -8.48
N THR A 226 -4.36 -9.82 -8.27
CA THR A 226 -3.64 -8.67 -8.83
C THR A 226 -2.71 -9.14 -9.93
N ILE A 227 -2.93 -8.65 -11.15
CA ILE A 227 -2.07 -8.94 -12.31
C ILE A 227 -1.94 -7.64 -13.10
N ALA A 228 -0.74 -7.05 -13.08
CA ALA A 228 -0.48 -5.81 -13.78
C ALA A 228 -0.79 -5.96 -15.27
N ASN A 229 -1.69 -5.12 -15.80
CA ASN A 229 -2.00 -5.09 -17.22
C ASN A 229 -2.36 -3.69 -17.69
N LYS A 230 -1.44 -3.06 -18.42
CA LYS A 230 -1.54 -1.69 -18.92
C LYS A 230 -2.62 -1.46 -19.96
N LYS A 231 -3.22 -2.52 -20.52
CA LYS A 231 -4.35 -2.41 -21.47
C LYS A 231 -5.65 -1.99 -20.76
N TYR A 232 -5.77 -2.27 -19.47
CA TYR A 232 -6.99 -2.04 -18.69
C TYR A 232 -6.67 -1.30 -17.40
N THR A 233 -7.28 -0.14 -17.20
CA THR A 233 -7.12 0.64 -15.96
C THR A 233 -8.10 0.20 -14.89
N GLY A 234 -7.62 0.04 -13.65
CA GLY A 234 -8.41 -0.34 -12.49
C GLY A 234 -8.55 -1.87 -12.38
N ALA A 235 -9.59 -2.42 -13.00
CA ALA A 235 -9.84 -3.85 -12.99
C ALA A 235 -10.59 -4.38 -14.22
N THR A 236 -10.37 -5.65 -14.52
CA THR A 236 -11.07 -6.41 -15.57
C THR A 236 -11.38 -7.83 -15.11
N ILE A 237 -12.00 -8.64 -15.97
CA ILE A 237 -12.32 -10.04 -15.69
C ILE A 237 -11.57 -10.92 -16.69
N TYR A 238 -10.66 -11.74 -16.21
CA TYR A 238 -10.01 -12.75 -17.04
C TYR A 238 -10.85 -14.03 -17.03
N HIS A 239 -10.87 -14.72 -18.16
CA HIS A 239 -11.46 -16.04 -18.28
C HIS A 239 -10.39 -17.05 -18.67
N TYR A 240 -10.25 -18.08 -17.85
CA TYR A 240 -9.43 -19.25 -18.16
C TYR A 240 -10.34 -20.41 -18.52
N LYS A 241 -10.04 -21.09 -19.63
CA LYS A 241 -10.75 -22.28 -20.11
C LYS A 241 -9.77 -23.45 -20.21
N ASN A 242 -10.07 -24.55 -19.52
CA ASN A 242 -9.25 -25.75 -19.48
C ASN A 242 -7.77 -25.46 -19.20
N GLY A 243 -7.51 -24.60 -18.20
CA GLY A 243 -6.16 -24.22 -17.80
C GLY A 243 -5.48 -23.13 -18.64
N ASN A 244 -6.09 -22.67 -19.73
CA ASN A 244 -5.51 -21.66 -20.63
C ASN A 244 -6.26 -20.33 -20.52
N LEU A 245 -5.55 -19.20 -20.63
CA LEU A 245 -6.18 -17.88 -20.71
C LEU A 245 -6.92 -17.74 -22.05
N ASP A 246 -8.24 -17.58 -21.99
CA ASP A 246 -9.12 -17.42 -23.16
C ASP A 246 -9.33 -15.93 -23.51
N THR A 247 -9.60 -15.10 -22.51
CA THR A 247 -9.72 -13.64 -22.68
C THR A 247 -9.31 -12.86 -21.42
N GLU A 248 -8.79 -11.65 -21.63
CA GLU A 248 -8.43 -10.68 -20.59
C GLU A 248 -9.58 -9.70 -20.25
N ASP A 249 -10.68 -9.73 -21.01
CA ASP A 249 -11.81 -8.82 -20.83
C ASP A 249 -13.16 -9.52 -21.08
N PHE A 250 -13.50 -10.41 -20.16
CA PHE A 250 -14.76 -11.13 -20.19
C PHE A 250 -15.93 -10.17 -19.92
N THR A 251 -16.84 -10.05 -20.89
CA THR A 251 -17.98 -9.12 -20.85
C THR A 251 -19.35 -9.79 -21.00
N LYS A 252 -19.43 -11.05 -21.45
CA LYS A 252 -20.70 -11.78 -21.62
C LYS A 252 -20.57 -13.28 -21.37
N LEU A 253 -21.53 -13.83 -20.64
CA LEU A 253 -21.99 -15.20 -20.85
C LEU A 253 -22.55 -15.25 -22.28
N GLN A 254 -21.77 -15.71 -23.26
CA GLN A 254 -22.38 -16.08 -24.53
C GLN A 254 -23.27 -17.28 -24.27
N LEU A 255 -24.59 -17.07 -24.21
CA LEU A 255 -25.51 -18.15 -24.54
C LEU A 255 -25.26 -18.49 -26.01
N PRO A 256 -24.92 -19.75 -26.36
CA PRO A 256 -24.84 -20.14 -27.76
C PRO A 256 -26.19 -19.87 -28.41
N PRO A 257 -26.26 -19.46 -29.69
CA PRO A 257 -27.52 -19.38 -30.39
C PRO A 257 -28.24 -20.72 -30.28
N LEU A 258 -29.54 -20.69 -29.92
CA LEU A 258 -30.42 -21.83 -29.62
C LEU A 258 -30.41 -22.97 -30.66
N LYS A 259 -29.85 -22.73 -31.85
CA LYS A 259 -29.77 -23.68 -32.96
C LYS A 259 -28.47 -24.52 -32.99
N THR A 260 -27.53 -24.29 -32.06
CA THR A 260 -26.20 -24.93 -32.07
C THR A 260 -25.83 -25.62 -30.75
N ILE A 261 -26.72 -25.63 -29.75
CA ILE A 261 -26.48 -26.34 -28.49
C ILE A 261 -26.51 -27.85 -28.78
N THR A 262 -25.32 -28.42 -28.97
CA THR A 262 -25.11 -29.86 -29.16
C THR A 262 -24.47 -30.50 -27.94
N ASP A 263 -23.80 -29.72 -27.08
CA ASP A 263 -23.22 -30.18 -25.82
C ASP A 263 -23.60 -29.25 -24.66
N LYS A 264 -23.89 -29.82 -23.49
CA LYS A 264 -24.25 -29.06 -22.26
C LYS A 264 -23.11 -28.17 -21.76
N LYS A 265 -21.90 -28.37 -22.26
CA LYS A 265 -20.65 -27.67 -21.90
C LYS A 265 -20.58 -26.22 -22.43
N ASP A 266 -21.38 -25.88 -23.42
CA ASP A 266 -21.36 -24.54 -24.02
C ASP A 266 -22.24 -23.53 -23.27
N LEU A 267 -22.98 -23.98 -22.25
CA LEU A 267 -23.81 -23.15 -21.40
C LEU A 267 -23.03 -22.76 -20.15
N ILE A 268 -22.39 -21.59 -20.18
CA ILE A 268 -22.11 -20.88 -18.94
C ILE A 268 -23.44 -20.20 -18.57
N LEU A 269 -24.18 -20.80 -17.64
CA LEU A 269 -25.43 -20.27 -17.06
C LEU A 269 -25.16 -19.71 -15.67
#